data_AF-A0A147EUQ1-F1
#
_entry.id   AF-A0A147EUQ1-F1
#
_cell.length_a   1.000
_cell.length_b   1.000
_cell.length_c   1.000
_cell.angle_alpha   90.00
_cell.angle_beta   90.00
_cell.angle_gamma   90.00
#
_symmetry.space_group_name_H-M   'P 1'
#
loop_
_entity.id
_entity.type
_entity.pdbx_description
1 polymer ?
#
loop_
_entity_poly.entity_id
_entity_poly.type
_entity_poly.pdbx_seq_one_letter_code
_entity_poly.pdbx_strand_id
1 'polypeptide(L)'
;MANVDRLRKSRGLTVGELINRAGMTKSYYQSRAGFSLPYNTNDIEALAAALDVTPEELASPESAPRVQVRVPAGPVADRVRRLIASHAASESDLIAHLENLDPRSAESARGLLEATTHTVVLDEEVLRLITEWADVPLEYLTDDTDEALTERTEAELELREAMREAGARSIQFRALGQMSPDALRAIAQSLRGRPPAP
;
A
#
# COMPACT_ATOMS: atom_id res chain seq x y z
N MET A 1 -16.03 6.58 10.28
CA MET A 1 -14.69 7.19 10.22
C MET A 1 -13.66 6.24 10.79
N ALA A 2 -12.68 5.79 10.00
CA ALA A 2 -11.60 4.90 10.45
C ALA A 2 -10.73 5.51 11.58
N ASN A 3 -10.68 6.85 11.68
CA ASN A 3 -9.81 7.56 12.61
C ASN A 3 -10.31 7.53 14.08
N VAL A 4 -11.62 7.66 14.32
CA VAL A 4 -12.23 7.63 15.68
C VAL A 4 -11.99 6.27 16.35
N ASP A 5 -12.26 5.18 15.62
CA ASP A 5 -12.09 3.82 16.17
C ASP A 5 -10.62 3.45 16.41
N ARG A 6 -9.71 3.93 15.55
CA ARG A 6 -8.26 3.78 15.72
C ARG A 6 -7.78 4.53 16.96
N LEU A 7 -8.09 5.83 17.08
CA LEU A 7 -7.69 6.66 18.22
C LEU A 7 -8.25 6.08 19.53
N ARG A 8 -9.52 5.67 19.53
CA ARG A 8 -10.14 4.98 20.66
C ARG A 8 -9.34 3.75 21.09
N LYS A 9 -8.99 2.86 20.15
CA LYS A 9 -8.17 1.67 20.42
C LYS A 9 -6.79 2.02 20.97
N SER A 10 -6.12 3.02 20.40
CA SER A 10 -4.79 3.47 20.86
C SER A 10 -4.79 4.01 22.30
N ARG A 11 -5.92 4.61 22.72
CA ARG A 11 -6.14 5.09 24.09
C ARG A 11 -6.71 4.01 25.03
N GLY A 12 -6.83 2.77 24.55
CA GLY A 12 -7.35 1.64 25.33
C GLY A 12 -8.83 1.78 25.73
N LEU A 13 -9.59 2.66 25.06
CA LEU A 13 -10.98 2.94 25.41
C LEU A 13 -11.93 1.95 24.76
N THR A 14 -12.96 1.52 25.50
CA THR A 14 -14.13 0.88 24.93
C THR A 14 -15.02 1.92 24.23
N VAL A 15 -15.91 1.45 23.34
CA VAL A 15 -16.90 2.33 22.70
C VAL A 15 -17.81 2.98 23.74
N GLY A 16 -18.17 2.25 24.81
CA GLY A 16 -18.98 2.79 25.90
C GLY A 16 -18.30 3.93 26.65
N GLU A 17 -17.01 3.80 26.95
CA GLU A 17 -16.24 4.86 27.63
C GLU A 17 -16.07 6.10 26.76
N LEU A 18 -15.80 5.93 25.47
CA LEU A 18 -15.71 7.04 24.52
C LEU A 18 -17.03 7.82 24.48
N ILE A 19 -18.15 7.12 24.30
CA ILE A 19 -19.49 7.72 24.19
C ILE A 19 -19.86 8.45 25.48
N ASN A 20 -19.55 7.86 26.64
CA ASN A 20 -19.80 8.49 27.94
C ASN A 20 -18.97 9.78 28.10
N ARG A 21 -17.67 9.73 27.79
CA ARG A 21 -16.78 10.90 27.84
C ARG A 21 -17.19 12.01 26.87
N ALA A 22 -17.66 11.65 25.68
CA ALA A 22 -18.11 12.60 24.66
C ALA A 22 -19.54 13.12 24.92
N GLY A 23 -20.23 12.68 25.98
CA GLY A 23 -21.61 13.09 26.26
C GLY A 23 -22.63 12.63 25.20
N MET A 24 -22.30 11.59 24.44
CA MET A 24 -23.15 11.07 23.37
C MET A 24 -24.03 9.93 23.87
N THR A 25 -25.15 9.67 23.20
CA THR A 25 -25.91 8.42 23.44
C THR A 25 -25.41 7.32 22.50
N LYS A 26 -25.58 6.06 22.91
CA LYS A 26 -25.20 4.90 22.09
C LYS A 26 -25.91 4.88 20.73
N SER A 27 -27.21 5.17 20.71
CA SER A 27 -28.00 5.27 19.48
C SER A 27 -27.52 6.40 18.56
N TYR A 28 -27.21 7.56 19.16
CA TYR A 28 -26.71 8.73 18.43
C TYR A 28 -25.31 8.49 17.82
N TYR A 29 -24.41 7.82 18.55
CA TYR A 29 -23.10 7.41 18.04
C TYR A 29 -23.22 6.36 16.92
N GLN A 30 -24.03 5.30 17.11
CA GLN A 30 -24.16 4.20 16.15
C GLN A 30 -24.75 4.64 14.80
N SER A 31 -25.73 5.55 14.81
CA SER A 31 -26.31 6.11 13.58
C SER A 31 -25.27 6.86 12.70
N ARG A 32 -24.20 7.39 13.30
CA ARG A 32 -23.12 8.09 12.58
C ARG A 32 -21.92 7.21 12.28
N ALA A 33 -21.59 6.30 13.19
CA ALA A 33 -20.48 5.35 13.01
C ALA A 33 -20.70 4.40 11.82
N GLY A 34 -21.96 4.05 11.52
CA GLY A 34 -22.37 3.17 10.42
C GLY A 34 -22.63 3.85 9.07
N PHE A 35 -22.14 5.08 8.85
CA PHE A 35 -22.32 5.86 7.61
C PHE A 35 -23.76 6.26 7.25
N SER A 36 -24.73 6.13 8.16
CA SER A 36 -26.11 6.59 7.90
C SER A 36 -26.24 8.12 7.98
N LEU A 37 -25.42 8.78 8.80
CA LEU A 37 -25.35 10.25 8.92
C LEU A 37 -23.90 10.72 9.16
N PRO A 38 -23.47 11.88 8.60
CA PRO A 38 -22.17 12.45 8.91
C PRO A 38 -22.10 12.99 10.35
N TYR A 39 -20.90 13.02 10.92
CA TYR A 39 -20.62 13.76 12.15
C TYR A 39 -20.62 15.27 11.83
N ASN A 40 -21.27 16.07 12.67
CA ASN A 40 -21.21 17.53 12.58
C ASN A 40 -20.03 18.09 13.40
N THR A 41 -19.77 19.40 13.31
CA THR A 41 -18.67 20.06 14.03
C THR A 41 -18.70 19.82 15.53
N ASN A 42 -19.87 19.90 16.16
CA ASN A 42 -20.02 19.66 17.61
C ASN A 42 -19.68 18.20 17.97
N ASP A 43 -20.07 17.25 17.12
CA ASP A 43 -19.74 15.85 17.31
C ASP A 43 -18.21 15.62 17.23
N ILE A 44 -17.53 16.30 16.29
CA ILE A 44 -16.07 16.24 16.14
C ILE A 44 -15.37 16.85 17.37
N GLU A 45 -15.80 18.01 17.85
CA GLU A 45 -15.23 18.65 19.04
C GLU A 45 -15.39 17.78 20.29
N ALA A 46 -16.59 17.23 20.51
CA ALA A 46 -16.88 16.38 21.67
C ALA A 46 -16.07 15.08 21.65
N LEU A 47 -15.94 14.44 20.49
CA LEU A 47 -15.13 13.24 20.32
C LEU A 47 -13.64 13.53 20.44
N ALA A 48 -13.16 14.67 19.94
CA ALA A 48 -11.76 15.08 20.01
C ALA A 48 -11.35 15.34 21.46
N ALA A 49 -12.19 16.06 22.21
CA ALA A 49 -11.99 16.28 23.64
C ALA A 49 -12.00 14.96 24.43
N ALA A 50 -12.91 14.04 24.12
CA ALA A 50 -12.99 12.72 24.79
C ALA A 50 -11.78 11.82 24.49
N LEU A 51 -11.18 11.98 23.31
CA LEU A 51 -9.97 11.28 22.88
C LEU A 51 -8.68 12.01 23.21
N ASP A 52 -8.76 13.25 23.71
CA ASP A 52 -7.63 14.12 24.03
C ASP A 52 -6.70 14.30 22.80
N VAL A 53 -7.33 14.77 21.72
CA VAL A 53 -6.73 15.14 20.43
C VAL A 53 -7.38 16.45 19.94
N THR A 54 -6.81 17.10 18.93
CA THR A 54 -7.48 18.27 18.33
C THR A 54 -8.64 17.86 17.41
N PRO A 55 -9.65 18.73 17.19
CA PRO A 55 -10.69 18.49 16.19
C PRO A 55 -10.12 18.23 14.79
N GLU A 56 -9.01 18.90 14.45
CA GLU A 56 -8.27 18.72 13.20
C GLU A 56 -7.63 17.33 13.12
N GLU A 57 -7.01 16.84 14.19
CA GLU A 57 -6.46 15.48 14.27
C GLU A 57 -7.53 14.40 14.18
N LEU A 58 -8.73 14.66 14.71
CA LEU A 58 -9.85 13.75 14.61
C LEU A 58 -10.45 13.73 13.19
N ALA A 59 -10.65 14.91 12.61
CA ALA A 59 -11.22 15.10 11.27
C ALA A 59 -10.25 14.70 10.15
N SER A 60 -8.94 14.80 10.40
CA SER A 60 -7.90 14.51 9.43
C SER A 60 -7.32 13.11 9.68
N PRO A 61 -7.53 12.13 8.78
CA PRO A 61 -6.81 10.85 8.84
C PRO A 61 -5.28 11.04 8.74
N GLU A 62 -4.87 12.20 8.25
CA GLU A 62 -3.51 12.69 8.05
C GLU A 62 -2.68 12.92 9.32
N SER A 63 -3.25 13.11 10.51
CA SER A 63 -2.46 13.36 11.73
C SER A 63 -2.04 12.09 12.50
N ALA A 64 -2.27 10.91 11.93
CA ALA A 64 -1.81 9.66 12.51
C ALA A 64 -0.27 9.56 12.45
N PRO A 65 0.42 9.15 13.54
CA PRO A 65 1.83 8.81 13.45
C PRO A 65 1.99 7.64 12.48
N ARG A 66 2.74 7.87 11.41
CA ARG A 66 3.06 6.86 10.40
C ARG A 66 4.32 6.13 10.78
N VAL A 67 4.34 4.82 10.54
CA VAL A 67 5.54 4.01 10.81
C VAL A 67 6.56 4.37 9.75
N GLN A 68 7.71 4.88 10.19
CA GLN A 68 8.80 5.22 9.30
C GLN A 68 9.84 4.11 9.29
N VAL A 69 10.25 3.73 8.09
CA VAL A 69 11.28 2.72 7.85
C VAL A 69 12.45 3.34 7.11
N ARG A 70 13.67 2.98 7.52
CA ARG A 70 14.88 3.37 6.79
C ARG A 70 15.26 2.22 5.86
N VAL A 71 15.38 2.53 4.57
CA VAL A 71 15.70 1.54 3.54
C VAL A 71 16.91 1.97 2.70
N PRO A 72 17.65 1.03 2.09
CA PRO A 72 18.70 1.35 1.12
C PRO A 72 18.07 1.90 -0.16
N ALA A 73 18.35 3.17 -0.47
CA ALA A 73 17.60 3.90 -1.50
C ALA A 73 17.78 3.31 -2.91
N GLY A 74 19.02 3.03 -3.32
CA GLY A 74 19.33 2.48 -4.65
C GLY A 74 18.65 1.14 -4.92
N PRO A 75 18.92 0.08 -4.12
CA PRO A 75 18.32 -1.24 -4.32
C PRO A 75 16.79 -1.21 -4.31
N VAL A 76 16.17 -0.47 -3.39
CA VAL A 76 14.71 -0.38 -3.32
C VAL A 76 14.15 0.40 -4.51
N ALA A 77 14.77 1.52 -4.91
CA ALA A 77 14.34 2.26 -6.09
C ALA A 77 14.45 1.41 -7.37
N ASP A 78 15.50 0.61 -7.52
CA ASP A 78 15.67 -0.29 -8.66
C ASP A 78 14.60 -1.38 -8.70
N ARG A 79 14.25 -1.97 -7.54
CA ARG A 79 13.13 -2.91 -7.43
C ARG A 79 11.79 -2.23 -7.74
N VAL A 80 11.55 -1.00 -7.27
CA VAL A 80 10.32 -0.26 -7.63
C VAL A 80 10.25 0.00 -9.14
N ARG A 81 11.35 0.40 -9.79
CA ARG A 81 11.42 0.56 -11.25
C ARG A 81 11.19 -0.76 -11.99
N ARG A 82 11.70 -1.87 -11.46
CA ARG A 82 11.43 -3.23 -11.98
C ARG A 82 9.94 -3.56 -11.95
N LEU A 83 9.23 -3.22 -10.88
CA LEU A 83 7.77 -3.40 -10.76
C LEU A 83 7.01 -2.49 -11.74
N ILE A 84 7.47 -1.25 -11.92
CA ILE A 84 6.89 -0.33 -12.91
C ILE A 84 6.99 -0.91 -14.32
N ALA A 85 8.17 -1.40 -14.70
CA ALA A 85 8.43 -1.97 -16.01
C ALA A 85 7.59 -3.24 -16.27
N SER A 86 7.40 -4.11 -15.28
CA SER A 86 6.61 -5.34 -15.42
C SER A 86 5.12 -5.07 -15.67
N HIS A 87 4.64 -3.89 -15.26
CA HIS A 87 3.30 -3.39 -15.55
C HIS A 87 3.18 -2.68 -16.91
N ALA A 88 4.29 -2.50 -17.65
CA ALA A 88 4.36 -1.61 -18.80
C ALA A 88 3.84 -0.19 -18.47
N ALA A 89 4.12 0.25 -17.25
CA ALA A 89 3.72 1.55 -16.72
C ALA A 89 4.92 2.50 -16.69
N SER A 90 4.67 3.78 -16.44
CA SER A 90 5.68 4.79 -16.14
C SER A 90 5.75 5.08 -14.63
N GLU A 91 6.82 5.74 -14.17
CA GLU A 91 6.88 6.28 -12.82
C GLU A 91 5.69 7.21 -12.54
N SER A 92 5.29 8.03 -13.51
CA SER A 92 4.13 8.92 -13.38
C SER A 92 2.81 8.17 -13.17
N ASP A 93 2.63 6.98 -13.76
CA ASP A 93 1.43 6.17 -13.56
C ASP A 93 1.36 5.62 -12.13
N LEU A 94 2.49 5.13 -11.60
CA LEU A 94 2.57 4.71 -10.19
C LEU A 94 2.28 5.88 -9.25
N ILE A 95 2.94 7.02 -9.48
CA ILE A 95 2.75 8.22 -8.66
C ILE A 95 1.29 8.69 -8.71
N ALA A 96 0.65 8.73 -9.87
CA ALA A 96 -0.76 9.09 -9.99
C ALA A 96 -1.68 8.08 -9.27
N HIS A 97 -1.36 6.78 -9.31
CA HIS A 97 -2.10 5.77 -8.56
C HIS A 97 -1.99 6.02 -7.05
N LEU A 98 -0.77 6.23 -6.53
CA LEU A 98 -0.54 6.52 -5.12
C LEU A 98 -1.21 7.83 -4.68
N GLU A 99 -1.18 8.87 -5.51
CA GLU A 99 -1.80 10.18 -5.20
C GLU A 99 -3.32 10.04 -5.01
N ASN A 100 -3.98 9.20 -5.80
CA ASN A 100 -5.41 8.92 -5.66
C ASN A 100 -5.76 8.17 -4.36
N LEU A 101 -4.81 7.40 -3.81
CA LEU A 101 -4.99 6.67 -2.56
C LEU A 101 -4.63 7.54 -1.35
N ASP A 102 -3.47 8.19 -1.43
CA ASP A 102 -2.87 9.02 -0.40
C ASP A 102 -1.74 9.91 -0.97
N PRO A 103 -1.92 11.23 -1.06
CA PRO A 103 -0.91 12.18 -1.56
C PRO A 103 0.47 12.06 -0.90
N ARG A 104 0.51 11.68 0.38
CA ARG A 104 1.78 11.52 1.12
C ARG A 104 2.57 10.29 0.71
N SER A 105 1.86 9.24 0.31
CA SER A 105 2.46 8.04 -0.28
C SER A 105 3.08 8.37 -1.64
N ALA A 106 2.41 9.19 -2.45
CA ALA A 106 2.98 9.68 -3.70
C ALA A 106 4.25 10.52 -3.47
N GLU A 107 4.24 11.43 -2.50
CA GLU A 107 5.42 12.21 -2.11
C GLU A 107 6.58 11.33 -1.64
N SER A 108 6.29 10.33 -0.79
CA SER A 108 7.29 9.38 -0.29
C SER A 108 7.90 8.55 -1.44
N ALA A 109 7.08 8.13 -2.41
CA ALA A 109 7.55 7.39 -3.58
C ALA A 109 8.42 8.26 -4.50
N ARG A 110 8.07 9.53 -4.73
CA ARG A 110 8.94 10.49 -5.46
C ARG A 110 10.28 10.63 -4.75
N GLY A 111 10.25 10.85 -3.43
CA GLY A 111 11.45 10.97 -2.61
C GLY A 111 12.37 9.76 -2.68
N LEU A 112 11.81 8.54 -2.76
CA LEU A 112 12.57 7.31 -3.00
C LEU A 112 13.20 7.30 -4.40
N LEU A 113 12.41 7.54 -5.45
CA LEU A 113 12.86 7.41 -6.84
C LEU A 113 13.89 8.47 -7.24
N GLU A 114 13.84 9.65 -6.62
CA GLU A 114 14.78 10.77 -6.84
C GLU A 114 15.96 10.78 -5.85
N ALA A 115 15.99 9.85 -4.89
CA ALA A 115 17.01 9.82 -3.86
C ALA A 115 18.42 9.64 -4.46
N THR A 116 19.32 10.57 -4.11
CA THR A 116 20.76 10.49 -4.41
C THR A 116 21.57 10.02 -3.21
N THR A 117 20.92 9.81 -2.05
CA THR A 117 21.51 9.32 -0.82
C THR A 117 21.58 7.79 -0.80
N HIS A 118 22.44 7.23 0.06
CA HIS A 118 22.55 5.77 0.22
C HIS A 118 21.30 5.16 0.90
N THR A 119 20.65 5.92 1.78
CA THR A 119 19.43 5.50 2.49
C THR A 119 18.40 6.61 2.45
N VAL A 120 17.14 6.22 2.56
CA VAL A 120 15.99 7.12 2.66
C VAL A 120 15.06 6.65 3.78
N VAL A 121 14.37 7.58 4.41
CA VAL A 121 13.32 7.26 5.39
C VAL A 121 11.99 7.40 4.67
N LEU A 122 11.21 6.32 4.66
CA LEU A 122 9.92 6.24 4.00
C LEU A 122 8.84 5.92 5.02
N ASP A 123 7.62 6.29 4.68
CA ASP A 123 6.45 5.70 5.30
C ASP A 123 6.33 4.23 4.90
N GLU A 124 6.23 3.31 5.85
CA GLU A 124 6.06 1.87 5.57
C GLU A 124 4.86 1.60 4.65
N GLU A 125 3.81 2.42 4.79
CA GLU A 125 2.61 2.33 3.99
C GLU A 125 2.89 2.48 2.49
N VAL A 126 3.87 3.32 2.10
CA VAL A 126 4.21 3.50 0.68
C VAL A 126 4.74 2.21 0.07
N LEU A 127 5.56 1.46 0.83
CA LEU A 127 6.11 0.19 0.35
C LEU A 127 4.99 -0.83 0.18
N ARG A 128 4.08 -0.91 1.15
CA ARG A 128 2.88 -1.77 1.08
C ARG A 128 2.04 -1.45 -0.15
N LEU A 129 1.72 -0.17 -0.36
CA LEU A 129 0.90 0.27 -1.50
C LEU A 129 1.57 -0.02 -2.85
N ILE A 130 2.89 0.18 -2.97
CA ILE A 130 3.63 -0.16 -4.18
C ILE A 130 3.58 -1.67 -4.45
N THR A 131 3.81 -2.50 -3.42
CA THR A 131 3.78 -3.96 -3.59
C THR A 131 2.38 -4.50 -3.88
N GLU A 132 1.34 -3.89 -3.31
CA GLU A 132 -0.05 -4.23 -3.62
C GLU A 132 -0.44 -3.86 -5.04
N TRP A 133 -0.04 -2.67 -5.49
CA TRP A 133 -0.21 -2.26 -6.88
C TRP A 133 0.44 -3.24 -7.85
N ALA A 134 1.60 -3.78 -7.47
CA ALA A 134 2.36 -4.74 -8.28
C ALA A 134 1.94 -6.21 -8.10
N ASP A 135 1.07 -6.53 -7.13
CA ASP A 135 0.72 -7.89 -6.68
C ASP A 135 1.95 -8.74 -6.31
N VAL A 136 2.90 -8.15 -5.57
CA VAL A 136 4.08 -8.85 -5.03
C VAL A 136 4.11 -8.81 -3.49
N PRO A 137 4.85 -9.72 -2.81
CA PRO A 137 5.04 -9.66 -1.37
C PRO A 137 5.78 -8.38 -0.93
N LEU A 138 5.45 -7.85 0.26
CA LEU A 138 6.10 -6.65 0.82
C LEU A 138 7.60 -6.87 1.03
N GLU A 139 7.95 -8.09 1.43
CA GLU A 139 9.31 -8.57 1.69
C GLU A 139 10.21 -8.41 0.46
N TYR A 140 9.64 -8.41 -0.75
CA TYR A 140 10.41 -8.13 -1.96
C TYR A 140 11.02 -6.71 -1.95
N LEU A 141 10.44 -5.73 -1.26
CA LEU A 141 11.03 -4.39 -1.10
C LEU A 141 11.77 -4.20 0.22
N THR A 142 11.44 -4.97 1.26
CA THR A 142 11.93 -4.73 2.63
C THR A 142 13.02 -5.70 3.09
N ASP A 143 13.11 -6.89 2.49
CA ASP A 143 14.13 -7.90 2.78
C ASP A 143 15.01 -8.09 1.53
N ASP A 144 16.22 -7.56 1.56
CA ASP A 144 17.22 -7.75 0.51
C ASP A 144 18.07 -9.02 0.69
N THR A 145 17.89 -9.73 1.80
CA THR A 145 18.65 -10.94 2.15
C THR A 145 17.95 -12.23 1.76
N ASP A 146 16.62 -12.20 1.53
CA ASP A 146 15.88 -13.35 1.03
C ASP A 146 16.05 -13.51 -0.49
N GLU A 147 17.16 -14.15 -0.88
CA GLU A 147 17.47 -14.46 -2.28
C GLU A 147 16.40 -15.37 -2.92
N ALA A 148 15.82 -16.31 -2.15
CA ALA A 148 14.86 -17.28 -2.68
C ALA A 148 13.52 -16.60 -3.01
N LEU A 149 13.05 -15.71 -2.14
CA LEU A 149 11.90 -14.86 -2.41
C LEU A 149 12.17 -13.95 -3.61
N THR A 150 13.32 -13.27 -3.62
CA THR A 150 13.71 -12.36 -4.71
C THR A 150 13.71 -13.08 -6.04
N GLU A 151 14.40 -14.23 -6.13
CA GLU A 151 14.50 -15.02 -7.35
C GLU A 151 13.12 -15.46 -7.86
N ARG A 152 12.26 -15.89 -6.94
CA ARG A 152 10.90 -16.30 -7.27
C ARG A 152 10.08 -15.14 -7.82
N THR A 153 10.06 -14.00 -7.13
CA THR A 153 9.31 -12.83 -7.56
C THR A 153 9.80 -12.35 -8.92
N GLU A 154 11.11 -12.29 -9.16
CA GLU A 154 11.66 -11.95 -10.48
C GLU A 154 11.17 -12.89 -11.58
N ALA A 155 11.19 -14.21 -11.34
CA ALA A 155 10.70 -15.18 -12.32
C ALA A 155 9.19 -15.04 -12.61
N GLU A 156 8.39 -14.66 -11.62
CA GLU A 156 6.96 -14.35 -11.80
C GLU A 156 6.75 -13.07 -12.63
N LEU A 157 7.56 -12.03 -12.38
CA LEU A 157 7.53 -10.78 -13.16
C LEU A 157 7.94 -11.03 -14.63
N GLU A 158 9.00 -11.82 -14.87
CA GLU A 158 9.45 -12.19 -16.21
C GLU A 158 8.36 -12.95 -17.00
N LEU A 159 7.66 -13.88 -16.35
CA LEU A 159 6.56 -14.61 -16.97
C LEU A 159 5.40 -13.68 -17.32
N ARG A 160 5.04 -12.77 -16.41
CA ARG A 160 4.01 -11.76 -16.64
C ARG A 160 4.34 -10.89 -17.86
N GLU A 161 5.59 -10.47 -18.00
CA GLU A 161 6.05 -9.73 -19.17
C GLU A 161 5.91 -10.53 -20.46
N ALA A 162 6.40 -11.77 -20.48
CA ALA A 162 6.30 -12.64 -21.65
C ALA A 162 4.84 -12.92 -22.05
N MET A 163 3.95 -13.09 -21.07
CA MET A 163 2.52 -13.26 -21.30
C MET A 163 1.88 -12.01 -21.91
N ARG A 164 2.22 -10.83 -21.40
CA ARG A 164 1.76 -9.55 -21.94
C ARG A 164 2.26 -9.35 -23.37
N GLU A 165 3.52 -9.65 -23.65
CA GLU A 165 4.10 -9.61 -25.00
C GLU A 165 3.39 -10.54 -25.97
N ALA A 166 2.97 -11.72 -25.50
CA ALA A 166 2.18 -12.68 -26.26
C ALA A 166 0.68 -12.30 -26.40
N GLY A 167 0.24 -11.15 -25.87
CA GLY A 167 -1.13 -10.65 -25.97
C GLY A 167 -2.14 -11.31 -25.01
N ALA A 168 -1.69 -12.07 -24.01
CA ALA A 168 -2.58 -12.67 -23.03
C ALA A 168 -3.14 -11.60 -22.07
N ARG A 169 -4.47 -11.57 -21.89
CA ARG A 169 -5.13 -10.70 -20.91
C ARG A 169 -5.06 -11.36 -19.52
N SER A 170 -4.24 -10.78 -18.65
CA SER A 170 -4.07 -11.02 -17.20
C SER A 170 -4.57 -12.37 -16.64
N ILE A 171 -3.65 -13.27 -16.29
CA ILE A 171 -3.93 -14.38 -15.36
C ILE A 171 -3.58 -13.91 -13.94
N GLN A 172 -4.39 -14.27 -12.95
CA GLN A 172 -4.04 -14.08 -11.53
C GLN A 172 -2.95 -15.08 -11.15
N PHE A 173 -1.72 -14.60 -10.98
CA PHE A 173 -0.51 -15.41 -10.82
C PHE A 173 -0.45 -16.21 -9.51
N ARG A 174 -1.31 -15.89 -8.53
CA ARG A 174 -1.48 -16.67 -7.30
C ARG A 174 -1.80 -18.16 -7.57
N ALA A 175 -2.31 -18.50 -8.76
CA ALA A 175 -2.57 -19.88 -9.19
C ALA A 175 -1.31 -20.68 -9.58
N LEU A 176 -0.16 -20.03 -9.82
CA LEU A 176 1.11 -20.68 -10.20
C LEU A 176 2.01 -21.01 -9.01
N GLY A 177 1.52 -20.83 -7.78
CA GLY A 177 2.27 -20.88 -6.52
C GLY A 177 3.01 -22.18 -6.16
N GLN A 178 3.03 -23.18 -7.04
CA GLN A 178 3.78 -24.45 -6.87
C GLN A 178 4.92 -24.62 -7.89
N MET A 179 5.08 -23.69 -8.83
CA MET A 179 6.13 -23.77 -9.86
C MET A 179 7.45 -23.19 -9.36
N SER A 180 8.57 -23.82 -9.71
CA SER A 180 9.92 -23.31 -9.41
C SER A 180 10.25 -22.09 -10.28
N PRO A 181 11.17 -21.20 -9.85
CA PRO A 181 11.62 -20.06 -10.65
C PRO A 181 12.08 -20.46 -12.06
N ASP A 182 12.87 -21.53 -12.18
CA ASP A 182 13.32 -22.05 -13.48
C ASP A 182 12.17 -22.47 -14.40
N ALA A 183 11.13 -23.10 -13.85
CA ALA A 183 9.97 -23.50 -14.62
C ALA A 183 9.18 -22.29 -15.12
N LEU A 184 9.05 -21.23 -14.30
CA LEU A 184 8.40 -19.98 -14.70
C LEU A 184 9.18 -19.31 -15.85
N ARG A 185 10.51 -19.23 -15.75
CA ARG A 185 11.37 -18.68 -16.81
C ARG A 185 11.30 -19.51 -18.10
N ALA A 186 11.27 -20.84 -17.99
CA ALA A 186 11.13 -21.72 -19.15
C ALA A 186 9.80 -21.46 -19.90
N ILE A 187 8.71 -21.24 -19.17
CA ILE A 187 7.42 -20.86 -19.77
C ILE A 187 7.51 -19.47 -20.42
N ALA A 188 8.10 -18.50 -19.72
CA ALA A 188 8.29 -17.14 -20.26
C ALA A 188 9.06 -17.18 -21.60
N GLN A 189 10.15 -17.95 -21.66
CA GLN A 189 10.94 -18.12 -22.87
C GLN A 189 10.14 -18.79 -24.00
N SER A 190 9.33 -19.81 -23.66
CA SER A 190 8.45 -20.48 -24.62
C SER A 190 7.40 -19.53 -25.23
N LEU A 191 6.85 -18.63 -24.42
CA LEU A 191 5.89 -17.61 -24.87
C LEU A 191 6.53 -16.60 -25.82
N ARG A 192 7.73 -16.11 -25.52
CA ARG A 192 8.48 -15.19 -26.41
C ARG A 192 8.91 -15.84 -27.72
N GLY A 193 9.15 -17.15 -27.73
CA GLY A 193 9.53 -17.91 -28.92
C GLY A 193 8.36 -18.22 -29.87
N ARG A 194 7.10 -17.97 -29.47
CA ARG A 194 5.92 -18.23 -30.31
C ARG A 194 5.61 -16.97 -31.15
N PRO A 195 5.44 -17.08 -32.49
CA PRO A 195 5.06 -15.93 -33.31
C PRO A 195 3.69 -15.37 -32.86
N PRO A 196 3.46 -14.05 -32.93
CA PRO A 196 2.20 -13.45 -32.50
C PRO A 196 1.03 -14.08 -33.28
N ALA A 197 -0.05 -14.39 -32.57
CA ALA A 197 -1.27 -14.89 -33.21
C ALA A 197 -1.80 -13.85 -34.22
N PRO A 198 -2.21 -14.28 -35.44
CA PRO A 198 -2.65 -13.38 -36.51
C PRO A 198 -3.96 -12.64 -36.19
#